data_AF-A0A528JNU9-F1
#
_entry.id   AF-A0A528JNU9-F1
#
_cell.length_a   1.000
_cell.length_b   1.000
_cell.length_c   1.000
_cell.angle_alpha   90.00
_cell.angle_beta   90.00
_cell.angle_gamma   90.00
#
_symmetry.space_group_name_H-M   'P 1'
#
loop_
_entity.id
_entity.type
_entity.pdbx_description
1 polymer ?
#
loop_
_entity_poly.entity_id
_entity_poly.type
_entity_poly.pdbx_seq_one_letter_code
_entity_poly.pdbx_strand_id
1 'polypeptide(L)'
;MAEAARKFGVAETPLYREAPNNIEAEQALLGAILVNNDAFYRVSDFLKSGHFYEPLHRKIFEVAAELIRMGKIATPITLKTFLPADEKVGDMTVAQYVVRLAVEAVTVVNAADYGRAIYDLATRRALITVGEDMVNIAYD
;
A
#
# COMPACT_ATOMS: atom_id res chain seq x y z
N MET A 1 -57.47 2.48 -8.42
CA MET A 1 -56.76 1.78 -9.50
C MET A 1 -55.58 2.65 -9.89
N ALA A 2 -54.38 2.26 -9.44
CA ALA A 2 -53.01 2.56 -9.94
C ALA A 2 -52.65 4.03 -10.29
N GLU A 3 -51.49 4.59 -9.95
CA GLU A 3 -50.19 3.99 -9.68
C GLU A 3 -49.32 5.01 -8.95
N ALA A 4 -48.63 4.55 -7.92
CA ALA A 4 -47.75 5.34 -7.09
C ALA A 4 -46.45 5.65 -7.84
N ALA A 5 -46.32 6.85 -8.42
CA ALA A 5 -45.04 7.38 -8.87
C ALA A 5 -44.22 7.82 -7.64
N ARG A 6 -43.67 6.84 -6.93
CA ARG A 6 -42.69 7.06 -5.86
C ARG A 6 -41.39 7.53 -6.54
N LYS A 7 -41.21 8.86 -6.61
CA LYS A 7 -39.92 9.47 -6.94
C LYS A 7 -38.88 8.99 -5.93
N PHE A 8 -38.09 7.99 -6.30
CA PHE A 8 -36.83 7.70 -5.63
C PHE A 8 -35.82 8.76 -6.05
N GLY A 9 -35.94 9.94 -5.46
CA GLY A 9 -34.81 10.86 -5.37
C GLY A 9 -33.83 10.28 -4.37
N VAL A 10 -33.03 9.31 -4.79
CA VAL A 10 -31.78 9.04 -4.09
C VAL A 10 -30.92 10.24 -4.44
N ALA A 11 -30.79 11.18 -3.52
CA ALA A 11 -29.77 12.20 -3.64
C ALA A 11 -28.44 11.45 -3.78
N GLU A 12 -27.82 11.54 -4.95
CA GLU A 12 -26.42 11.12 -5.12
C GLU A 12 -25.58 12.09 -4.29
N THR A 13 -25.45 11.79 -3.00
CA THR A 13 -24.35 12.32 -2.22
C THR A 13 -23.09 11.87 -2.95
N PRO A 14 -22.20 12.77 -3.39
CA PRO A 14 -20.94 12.35 -3.97
C PRO A 14 -20.23 11.57 -2.87
N LEU A 15 -20.23 10.25 -3.03
CA LEU A 15 -19.49 9.35 -2.19
C LEU A 15 -18.04 9.63 -2.53
N TYR A 16 -17.41 10.53 -1.77
CA TYR A 16 -15.97 10.62 -1.70
C TYR A 16 -15.50 9.32 -1.02
N ARG A 17 -15.57 8.22 -1.76
CA ARG A 17 -15.13 6.89 -1.34
C ARG A 17 -13.63 6.89 -1.51
N GLU A 18 -12.93 6.98 -0.39
CA GLU A 18 -11.51 6.76 -0.38
C GLU A 18 -11.20 5.35 -0.92
N ALA A 19 -10.17 5.25 -1.75
CA ALA A 19 -9.82 3.98 -2.36
C ALA A 19 -9.43 2.96 -1.25
N PRO A 20 -9.87 1.69 -1.33
CA PRO A 20 -9.57 0.68 -0.32
C PRO A 20 -8.08 0.60 0.00
N ASN A 21 -7.72 0.80 1.28
CA ASN A 21 -6.34 0.79 1.76
C ASN A 21 -6.26 0.33 3.23
N ASN A 22 -5.05 -0.01 3.67
CA ASN A 22 -4.74 -0.38 5.06
C ASN A 22 -3.28 0.01 5.32
N ILE A 23 -3.09 1.26 5.76
CA ILE A 23 -1.77 1.85 5.99
C ILE A 23 -1.03 1.10 7.10
N GLU A 24 -1.72 0.62 8.11
CA GLU A 24 -1.16 -0.12 9.23
C GLU A 24 -0.53 -1.44 8.78
N ALA A 25 -1.20 -2.18 7.88
CA ALA A 25 -0.66 -3.41 7.30
C ALA A 25 0.59 -3.12 6.44
N GLU A 26 0.58 -2.02 5.69
CA GLU A 26 1.74 -1.59 4.90
C GLU A 26 2.93 -1.27 5.80
N GLN A 27 2.73 -0.47 6.86
CA GLN A 27 3.75 -0.13 7.84
C GLN A 27 4.29 -1.38 8.54
N ALA A 28 3.41 -2.28 8.97
CA ALA A 28 3.80 -3.52 9.66
C ALA A 28 4.64 -4.44 8.75
N LEU A 29 4.25 -4.59 7.48
CA LEU A 29 5.02 -5.38 6.52
C LEU A 29 6.39 -4.76 6.23
N LEU A 30 6.44 -3.45 5.97
CA LEU A 30 7.71 -2.76 5.72
C LEU A 30 8.63 -2.86 6.93
N GLY A 31 8.11 -2.64 8.14
CA GLY A 31 8.85 -2.84 9.38
C GLY A 31 9.41 -4.25 9.51
N ALA A 32 8.58 -5.27 9.26
CA ALA A 32 9.02 -6.67 9.29
C ALA A 32 10.15 -6.96 8.29
N ILE A 33 10.06 -6.44 7.05
CA ILE A 33 11.11 -6.59 6.03
C ILE A 33 12.41 -5.91 6.47
N LEU A 34 12.33 -4.70 7.04
CA LEU A 34 13.51 -3.94 7.48
C LEU A 34 14.22 -4.56 8.69
N VAL A 35 13.49 -5.29 9.54
CA VAL A 35 14.03 -6.03 10.67
C VAL A 35 14.58 -7.39 10.25
N ASN A 36 13.86 -8.10 9.38
CA ASN A 36 14.27 -9.39 8.86
C ASN A 36 13.90 -9.50 7.38
N ASN A 37 14.91 -9.49 6.51
CA ASN A 37 14.72 -9.56 5.06
C ASN A 37 14.10 -10.89 4.60
N ASP A 38 14.06 -11.94 5.42
CA ASP A 38 13.31 -13.17 5.12
C ASP A 38 11.80 -12.91 4.96
N ALA A 39 11.26 -11.87 5.61
CA ALA A 39 9.87 -11.46 5.41
C ALA A 39 9.57 -11.08 3.96
N PHE A 40 10.54 -10.53 3.22
CA PHE A 40 10.35 -10.17 1.81
C PHE A 40 10.06 -11.42 0.98
N TYR A 41 10.82 -12.49 1.18
CA TYR A 41 10.65 -13.74 0.42
C TYR A 41 9.31 -14.44 0.71
N ARG A 42 8.67 -14.14 1.86
CA ARG A 42 7.31 -14.66 2.17
C ARG A 42 6.21 -13.99 1.35
N VAL A 43 6.47 -12.83 0.76
CA VAL A 43 5.47 -12.03 0.03
C VAL A 43 5.82 -11.78 -1.42
N SER A 44 7.10 -11.93 -1.81
CA SER A 44 7.62 -11.53 -3.12
C SER A 44 6.97 -12.24 -4.31
N ASP A 45 6.36 -13.41 -4.09
CA ASP A 45 5.72 -14.20 -5.14
C ASP A 45 4.41 -13.57 -5.64
N PHE A 46 3.73 -12.80 -4.81
CA PHE A 46 2.42 -12.22 -5.12
C PHE A 46 2.34 -10.71 -4.90
N LEU A 47 3.21 -10.13 -4.05
CA LEU A 47 3.19 -8.71 -3.73
C LEU A 47 4.25 -7.93 -4.53
N LYS A 48 3.82 -6.84 -5.18
CA LYS A 48 4.64 -5.90 -5.93
C LYS A 48 4.55 -4.51 -5.29
N SER A 49 5.53 -3.65 -5.54
CA SER A 49 5.54 -2.26 -5.04
C SER A 49 4.26 -1.52 -5.38
N GLY A 50 3.74 -1.66 -6.60
CA GLY A 50 2.48 -1.02 -7.04
C GLY A 50 1.21 -1.46 -6.28
N HIS A 51 1.27 -2.51 -5.45
CA HIS A 51 0.14 -2.93 -4.63
C HIS A 51 -0.01 -2.12 -3.34
N PHE A 52 1.02 -1.39 -2.91
CA PHE A 52 0.89 -0.47 -1.78
C PHE A 52 0.03 0.73 -2.19
N TYR A 53 -0.82 1.22 -1.30
CA TYR A 53 -1.62 2.41 -1.54
C TYR A 53 -0.77 3.66 -1.40
N GLU A 54 -0.02 3.78 -0.31
CA GLU A 54 0.81 4.95 0.01
C GLU A 54 2.04 5.03 -0.91
N PRO A 55 2.19 6.11 -1.72
CA PRO A 55 3.34 6.27 -2.61
C PRO A 55 4.70 6.09 -1.95
N LEU A 56 4.90 6.61 -0.75
CA LEU A 56 6.15 6.43 -0.03
C LEU A 56 6.42 4.95 0.31
N HIS A 57 5.38 4.21 0.70
CA HIS A 57 5.51 2.78 0.98
C HIS A 57 5.84 1.97 -0.27
N ARG A 58 5.26 2.32 -1.43
CA ARG A 58 5.65 1.73 -2.73
C ARG A 58 7.15 1.88 -2.94
N LYS A 59 7.68 3.08 -2.70
CA LYS A 59 9.09 3.39 -2.90
C LYS A 59 10.00 2.65 -1.93
N ILE A 60 9.64 2.61 -0.65
CA ILE A 60 10.40 1.86 0.37
C ILE A 60 10.44 0.38 0.00
N PHE A 61 9.30 -0.23 -0.36
CA PHE A 61 9.25 -1.63 -0.77
C PHE A 61 10.07 -1.91 -2.02
N GLU A 62 9.98 -1.05 -3.04
CA GLU A 62 10.76 -1.16 -4.27
C GLU A 62 12.27 -1.19 -3.99
N VAL A 63 12.78 -0.20 -3.25
CA VAL A 63 14.20 -0.11 -2.90
C VAL A 63 14.64 -1.30 -2.05
N ALA A 64 13.83 -1.71 -1.07
CA ALA A 64 14.14 -2.88 -0.24
C ALA A 64 14.21 -4.15 -1.10
N ALA A 65 13.24 -4.36 -1.99
CA ALA A 65 13.18 -5.51 -2.89
C ALA A 65 14.39 -5.56 -3.84
N GLU A 66 14.81 -4.43 -4.39
CA GLU A 66 16.00 -4.34 -5.24
C GLU A 66 17.27 -4.73 -4.47
N LEU A 67 17.49 -4.15 -3.29
CA LEU A 67 18.65 -4.48 -2.46
C LEU A 67 18.69 -5.97 -2.10
N ILE A 68 17.57 -6.52 -1.64
CA ILE A 68 17.47 -7.92 -1.24
C ILE A 68 17.74 -8.86 -2.41
N ARG A 69 17.16 -8.58 -3.60
CA ARG A 69 17.41 -9.38 -4.81
C ARG A 69 18.86 -9.29 -5.30
N MET A 70 19.55 -8.19 -5.03
CA MET A 70 20.99 -8.04 -5.30
C MET A 70 21.87 -8.75 -4.25
N GLY A 71 21.28 -9.46 -3.28
CA GLY A 71 22.00 -10.11 -2.19
C GLY A 71 22.51 -9.14 -1.12
N LYS A 72 22.02 -7.90 -1.09
CA LYS A 72 22.35 -6.89 -0.08
C LYS A 72 21.30 -6.89 1.03
N ILE A 73 21.70 -6.46 2.23
CA ILE A 73 20.79 -6.34 3.36
C ILE A 73 20.04 -4.99 3.28
N ALA A 74 18.72 -5.06 3.21
CA ALA A 74 17.84 -3.91 3.33
C ALA A 74 17.59 -3.59 4.83
N THR A 75 18.04 -2.41 5.25
CA THR A 75 17.91 -1.88 6.62
C THR A 75 17.58 -0.40 6.53
N PRO A 76 17.08 0.25 7.61
CA PRO A 76 16.90 1.70 7.59
C PRO A 76 18.15 2.49 7.21
N ILE A 77 19.34 2.00 7.58
CA ILE A 77 20.62 2.64 7.26
C ILE A 77 20.94 2.51 5.77
N THR A 78 20.79 1.32 5.19
CA THR A 78 21.12 1.09 3.78
C THR A 78 20.10 1.78 2.86
N LEU A 79 18.81 1.76 3.22
CA LEU A 79 17.75 2.43 2.46
C LEU A 79 17.90 3.95 2.43
N LYS A 80 18.41 4.58 3.51
CA LYS A 80 18.59 6.05 3.59
C LYS A 80 19.32 6.63 2.39
N THR A 81 20.25 5.90 1.78
CA THR A 81 21.03 6.37 0.63
C THR A 81 20.25 6.43 -0.68
N PHE A 82 19.08 5.78 -0.74
CA PHE A 82 18.23 5.68 -1.92
C PHE A 82 16.91 6.46 -1.78
N LEU A 83 16.68 7.06 -0.61
CA LEU A 83 15.47 7.81 -0.30
C LEU A 83 15.77 9.32 -0.28
N PRO A 84 14.82 10.18 -0.68
CA PRO A 84 15.05 11.62 -0.73
C PRO A 84 15.34 12.18 0.68
N ALA A 85 16.44 12.93 0.81
CA ALA A 85 16.88 13.44 2.11
C ALA A 85 15.98 14.55 2.67
N ASP A 86 15.39 15.36 1.77
CA ASP A 86 14.60 16.53 2.13
C ASP A 86 13.09 16.25 2.21
N GLU A 87 12.66 15.05 1.82
CA GLU A 87 11.25 14.64 1.90
C GLU A 87 10.86 14.33 3.35
N LYS A 88 9.63 14.71 3.71
CA LYS A 88 9.10 14.61 5.07
C LYS A 88 7.77 13.89 5.11
N VAL A 89 7.55 13.18 6.21
CA VAL A 89 6.28 12.59 6.61
C VAL A 89 5.86 13.25 7.92
N GLY A 90 4.96 14.24 7.82
CA GLY A 90 4.69 15.15 8.93
C GLY A 90 5.95 15.91 9.34
N ASP A 91 6.33 15.80 10.60
CA ASP A 91 7.54 16.45 11.14
C ASP A 91 8.82 15.59 11.03
N MET A 92 8.70 14.36 10.53
CA MET A 92 9.83 13.42 10.42
C MET A 92 10.41 13.45 9.01
N THR A 93 11.73 13.32 8.86
CA THR A 93 12.33 13.00 7.56
C THR A 93 11.94 11.58 7.14
N VAL A 94 11.95 11.28 5.85
CA VAL A 94 11.74 9.91 5.35
C VAL A 94 12.71 8.91 6.00
N ALA A 95 13.97 9.31 6.21
CA ALA A 95 14.93 8.45 6.91
C ALA A 95 14.50 8.12 8.35
N GLN A 96 14.00 9.11 9.10
CA GLN A 96 13.47 8.89 10.45
C GLN A 96 12.21 8.03 10.42
N TYR A 97 11.35 8.22 9.41
CA TYR A 97 10.14 7.41 9.22
C TYR A 97 10.49 5.93 9.03
N VAL A 98 11.45 5.61 8.17
CA VAL A 98 11.89 4.22 7.92
C VAL A 98 12.49 3.58 9.17
N VAL A 99 13.26 4.34 9.97
CA VAL A 99 13.74 3.86 11.28
C VAL A 99 12.56 3.54 12.20
N ARG A 100 11.54 4.39 12.24
CA ARG A 100 10.33 4.17 13.04
C ARG A 100 9.60 2.90 12.64
N LEU A 101 9.42 2.64 11.34
CA LEU A 101 8.80 1.40 10.84
C LEU A 101 9.51 0.16 11.38
N ALA A 102 10.84 0.16 11.38
CA ALA A 102 11.62 -0.98 11.88
C ALA A 102 11.50 -1.14 13.41
N VAL A 103 11.42 -0.04 14.16
CA VAL A 103 11.25 -0.07 15.62
C VAL A 103 9.85 -0.52 16.04
N GLU A 104 8.82 -0.10 15.30
CA GLU A 104 7.42 -0.45 15.56
C GLU A 104 7.04 -1.86 15.06
N ALA A 105 7.95 -2.55 14.39
CA ALA A 105 7.71 -3.89 13.85
C ALA A 105 7.48 -4.90 14.99
N VAL A 106 6.23 -5.36 15.12
CA VAL A 106 5.82 -6.24 16.23
C VAL A 106 6.32 -7.68 16.04
N THR A 107 6.11 -8.29 14.85
CA THR A 107 6.67 -9.62 14.54
C THR A 107 6.84 -9.85 13.03
N VAL A 108 7.85 -10.66 12.67
CA VAL A 108 8.12 -11.13 11.29
C VAL A 108 7.13 -12.24 10.87
N VAL A 109 6.52 -12.94 11.84
CA VAL A 109 5.67 -14.12 11.60
C VAL A 109 4.49 -13.79 10.69
N ASN A 110 3.89 -12.61 10.87
CA ASN A 110 2.66 -12.21 10.20
C ASN A 110 2.87 -11.54 8.82
N ALA A 111 4.11 -11.51 8.30
CA ALA A 111 4.43 -10.82 7.05
C ALA A 111 3.54 -11.26 5.87
N ALA A 112 3.25 -12.56 5.74
CA ALA A 112 2.39 -13.08 4.67
C ALA A 112 0.94 -12.59 4.79
N ASP A 113 0.41 -12.47 6.01
CA ASP A 113 -0.95 -12.01 6.25
C ASP A 113 -1.10 -10.51 5.95
N TYR A 114 -0.13 -9.69 6.38
CA TYR A 114 -0.09 -8.28 5.99
C TYR A 114 0.03 -8.13 4.47
N GLY A 115 0.91 -8.90 3.83
CA GLY A 115 1.06 -8.91 2.37
C GLY A 115 -0.25 -9.24 1.65
N ARG A 116 -0.99 -10.26 2.10
CA ARG A 116 -2.29 -10.63 1.52
C ARG A 116 -3.33 -9.52 1.70
N ALA A 117 -3.41 -8.91 2.89
CA ALA A 117 -4.32 -7.80 3.13
C ALA A 117 -4.07 -6.63 2.16
N ILE A 118 -2.79 -6.27 1.94
CA ILE A 118 -2.40 -5.23 0.98
C ILE A 118 -2.78 -5.64 -0.45
N TYR A 119 -2.50 -6.88 -0.84
CA TYR A 119 -2.81 -7.41 -2.17
C TYR A 119 -4.32 -7.43 -2.46
N ASP A 120 -5.13 -7.87 -1.51
CA ASP A 120 -6.60 -7.93 -1.65
C ASP A 120 -7.17 -6.52 -1.84
N LEU A 121 -6.67 -5.54 -1.08
CA LEU A 121 -7.07 -4.14 -1.22
C LEU A 121 -6.61 -3.54 -2.55
N ALA A 122 -5.39 -3.87 -3.01
CA ALA A 122 -4.90 -3.48 -4.33
C ALA A 122 -5.77 -4.04 -5.45
N THR A 123 -6.20 -5.30 -5.34
CA THR A 123 -7.11 -5.94 -6.29
C THR A 123 -8.46 -5.23 -6.32
N ARG A 124 -9.01 -4.85 -5.17
CA ARG A 124 -10.24 -4.05 -5.10
C ARG A 124 -10.08 -2.68 -5.76
N ARG A 125 -8.95 -2.01 -5.57
CA ARG A 125 -8.64 -0.74 -6.26
C ARG A 125 -8.60 -0.93 -7.78
N ALA A 126 -7.95 -1.99 -8.26
CA ALA A 126 -7.91 -2.29 -9.70
C ALA A 126 -9.31 -2.56 -10.28
N LEU A 127 -10.18 -3.27 -9.55
CA LEU A 127 -11.57 -3.50 -9.98
C LEU A 127 -12.39 -2.21 -10.04
N ILE A 128 -12.15 -1.26 -9.13
CA ILE A 128 -12.79 0.06 -9.17
C ILE A 128 -12.37 0.79 -10.46
N THR A 129 -11.07 0.86 -10.75
CA THR A 129 -10.56 1.49 -11.97
C THR A 129 -11.14 0.87 -13.22
N VAL A 130 -11.18 -0.47 -13.32
CA VAL A 130 -11.79 -1.16 -14.47
C VAL A 130 -13.28 -0.80 -14.60
N GLY A 131 -14.02 -0.73 -13.49
CA GLY A 131 -15.42 -0.33 -13.51
C GLY A 131 -15.63 1.11 -13.98
N GLU A 132 -14.78 2.05 -13.54
CA GLU A 132 -14.80 3.45 -13.98
C GLU A 132 -14.46 3.55 -15.48
N ASP A 133 -13.45 2.83 -15.94
CA ASP A 133 -13.06 2.79 -17.36
C ASP A 133 -14.20 2.25 -18.23
N MET A 134 -14.88 1.18 -17.81
CA MET A 134 -16.03 0.63 -18.53
C MET A 134 -17.18 1.64 -18.65
N VAL A 135 -17.45 2.43 -17.61
CA VAL A 135 -18.48 3.48 -17.64
C VAL A 135 -18.07 4.59 -18.60
N ASN A 136 -16.82 5.05 -18.54
CA ASN A 136 -16.31 6.11 -19.41
C ASN A 136 -16.38 5.70 -20.89
N ILE A 137 -15.91 4.48 -21.22
CA ILE A 137 -15.96 3.93 -22.58
C ILE A 137 -17.40 3.81 -23.10
N ALA A 138 -18.39 3.54 -22.24
CA ALA A 138 -19.78 3.41 -22.67
C ALA A 138 -20.46 4.75 -23.00
N TYR A 139 -19.93 5.87 -22.50
CA TYR A 139 -20.41 7.21 -22.82
C TYR A 139 -19.75 7.82 -24.08
N ASP A 140 -18.55 7.35 -24.43
CA ASP A 140 -17.79 7.74 -25.63
C ASP A 140 -18.37 7.11 -26.92
#